data_AF-A0A383A068-F1
#
_entry.id   AF-A0A383A068-F1
#
_cell.length_a   1.000
_cell.length_b   1.000
_cell.length_c   1.000
_cell.angle_alpha   90.00
_cell.angle_beta   90.00
_cell.angle_gamma   90.00
#
_symmetry.space_group_name_H-M   'P 1'
#
loop_
_entity.id
_entity.type
_entity.pdbx_description
1 polymer ?
#
loop_
_entity_poly.entity_id
_entity_poly.type
_entity_poly.pdbx_seq_one_letter_code
_entity_poly.pdbx_strand_id
1 'polypeptide(L)'
;MTDYYELGKIEPPKLLLERYGTKGTQTDGLSFMPDGRLVTCFVGGEVFTLRPDTGKWKLFADGLHTPLGVVALNNREVMVAQRPELTLLRDLDEDGKADEYKA
;
A
#
# COMPACT_ATOMS: atom_id res chain seq x y z
N MET A 1 -22.15 -6.44 26.06
CA MET A 1 -21.88 -6.54 24.61
C MET A 1 -20.37 -6.46 24.49
N THR A 2 -19.70 -7.59 24.33
CA THR A 2 -18.25 -7.64 24.11
C THR A 2 -18.03 -7.46 22.62
N ASP A 3 -17.21 -6.48 22.23
CA ASP A 3 -16.93 -6.22 20.83
C ASP A 3 -16.28 -7.45 20.17
N TYR A 4 -16.73 -7.81 18.97
CA TYR A 4 -16.29 -9.00 18.21
C TYR A 4 -14.93 -8.80 17.50
N TYR A 5 -14.26 -7.68 17.72
CA TYR A 5 -13.02 -7.31 17.05
C TYR A 5 -12.00 -6.75 18.04
N GLU A 6 -10.73 -7.03 17.77
CA GLU A 6 -9.61 -6.40 18.46
C GLU A 6 -9.15 -5.17 17.68
N LEU A 7 -8.94 -4.06 18.39
CA LEU A 7 -8.36 -2.86 17.82
C LEU A 7 -6.83 -2.97 17.89
N GLY A 8 -6.20 -3.05 16.71
CA GLY A 8 -4.75 -2.97 16.56
C GLY A 8 -4.29 -1.56 16.18
N LYS A 9 -3.14 -1.13 16.70
CA LYS A 9 -2.44 0.05 16.20
C LYS A 9 -1.32 -0.39 15.25
N ILE A 10 -1.27 0.21 14.07
CA ILE A 10 -0.21 0.01 13.10
C ILE A 10 0.63 1.28 13.06
N GLU A 11 1.93 1.16 13.33
CA GLU A 11 2.86 2.27 13.13
C GLU A 11 3.07 2.50 11.63
N PRO A 12 3.13 3.76 11.14
CA PRO A 12 3.34 4.05 9.73
C PRO A 12 4.70 3.53 9.20
N PRO A 13 4.85 3.35 7.87
CA PRO A 13 6.14 3.05 7.28
C PRO A 13 7.21 4.07 7.69
N LYS A 14 8.35 3.60 8.22
CA LYS A 14 9.46 4.45 8.67
C LYS A 14 9.93 5.40 7.55
N LEU A 15 9.93 4.92 6.31
CA LEU A 15 10.32 5.71 5.14
C LEU A 15 9.46 6.97 4.95
N LEU A 16 8.15 6.91 5.22
CA LEU A 16 7.27 8.07 5.13
C LEU A 16 7.56 9.09 6.23
N LEU A 17 7.82 8.61 7.45
CA LEU A 17 8.22 9.47 8.56
C LEU A 17 9.54 10.19 8.27
N GLU A 18 10.50 9.49 7.66
CA GLU A 18 11.79 10.06 7.27
C GLU A 18 11.67 11.07 6.13
N ARG A 19 10.84 10.78 5.11
CA ARG A 19 10.65 11.67 3.95
C ARG A 19 9.81 12.91 4.24
N TYR A 20 8.73 12.75 5.01
CA TYR A 20 7.66 13.74 5.09
C TYR A 20 7.16 14.02 6.52
N GLY A 21 7.72 13.33 7.52
CA GLY A 21 7.18 13.33 8.88
C GLY A 21 5.77 12.75 8.94
N THR A 22 5.04 13.09 10.01
CA THR A 22 3.67 12.60 10.24
C THR A 22 2.65 13.06 9.19
N LYS A 23 2.98 14.10 8.41
CA LYS A 23 2.08 14.59 7.34
C LYS A 23 2.05 13.65 6.13
N GLY A 24 3.11 12.89 5.89
CA GLY A 24 3.14 11.93 4.78
C GLY A 24 2.47 10.60 5.08
N THR A 25 2.00 10.37 6.30
CA THR A 25 1.37 9.10 6.71
C THR A 25 -0.14 9.08 6.44
N GLN A 26 -0.67 10.08 5.72
CA GLN A 26 -2.06 10.04 5.26
C GLN A 26 -2.23 8.91 4.25
N THR A 27 -3.14 8.00 4.58
CA THR A 27 -3.51 6.87 3.73
C THR A 27 -4.84 7.17 3.04
N ASP A 28 -4.86 7.07 1.71
CA ASP A 28 -6.06 7.34 0.92
C ASP A 28 -6.74 6.05 0.42
N GLY A 29 -6.03 4.92 0.40
CA GLY A 29 -6.57 3.64 -0.06
C GLY A 29 -5.98 2.45 0.69
N LEU A 30 -6.82 1.43 0.91
CA LEU A 30 -6.50 0.19 1.60
C LEU A 30 -7.16 -0.98 0.87
N SER A 31 -6.47 -2.10 0.71
CA SER A 31 -7.04 -3.37 0.25
C SER A 31 -6.25 -4.54 0.84
N PHE A 32 -6.83 -5.74 0.87
CA PHE A 32 -6.10 -6.96 1.21
C PHE A 32 -5.80 -7.78 -0.04
N MET A 33 -4.56 -8.25 -0.14
CA MET A 33 -4.20 -9.33 -1.07
C MET A 33 -4.75 -10.67 -0.55
N PRO A 34 -4.99 -11.65 -1.44
CA PRO A 34 -5.46 -12.98 -1.04
C PRO A 34 -4.57 -13.70 -0.01
N ASP A 35 -3.27 -13.42 0.01
CA ASP A 35 -2.32 -13.97 0.99
C ASP A 35 -2.35 -13.27 2.37
N GLY A 36 -3.24 -12.30 2.56
CA GLY A 36 -3.42 -11.58 3.81
C GLY A 36 -2.53 -10.35 4.00
N ARG A 37 -1.66 -10.01 3.03
CA ARG A 37 -0.97 -8.72 3.05
C ARG A 37 -1.96 -7.56 2.89
N LEU A 38 -1.85 -6.55 3.73
CA LEU A 38 -2.54 -5.28 3.54
C LEU A 38 -1.74 -4.45 2.53
N VAL A 39 -2.37 -3.97 1.46
CA VAL A 39 -1.80 -2.97 0.55
C VAL A 39 -2.42 -1.61 0.84
N THR A 40 -1.57 -0.58 0.86
CA THR A 40 -1.96 0.78 1.21
C THR A 40 -1.30 1.79 0.29
N CYS A 41 -2.03 2.80 -0.19
CA CYS A 41 -1.45 3.92 -0.91
C CYS A 41 -1.43 5.20 -0.05
N PHE A 42 -0.37 5.98 -0.17
CA PHE A 42 -0.13 7.19 0.61
C PHE A 42 -0.02 8.42 -0.28
N VAL A 43 -0.36 9.58 0.29
CA VAL A 43 -0.40 10.86 -0.42
C VAL A 43 0.90 11.24 -1.14
N GLY A 44 2.05 10.72 -0.67
CA GLY A 44 3.38 10.96 -1.23
C GLY A 44 3.68 10.27 -2.56
N GLY A 45 2.83 9.34 -3.00
CA GLY A 45 3.06 8.56 -4.23
C GLY A 45 3.44 7.10 -4.00
N GLU A 46 3.59 6.70 -2.74
CA GLU A 46 3.97 5.34 -2.40
C GLU A 46 2.78 4.38 -2.26
N VAL A 47 3.03 3.14 -2.66
CA VAL A 47 2.23 1.99 -2.29
C VAL A 47 3.11 1.08 -1.43
N PHE A 48 2.62 0.73 -0.25
CA PHE A 48 3.28 -0.26 0.62
C PHE A 48 2.41 -1.51 0.76
N THR A 49 3.07 -2.63 1.03
CA THR A 49 2.44 -3.81 1.61
C THR A 49 2.85 -3.94 3.09
N LEU A 50 1.92 -4.43 3.91
CA LEU A 50 2.12 -4.76 5.31
C LEU A 50 1.74 -6.22 5.53
N ARG A 51 2.58 -6.93 6.27
CA ARG A 51 2.24 -8.23 6.85
C ARG A 51 1.67 -8.01 8.27
N PRO A 52 0.34 -8.17 8.50
CA PRO A 52 -0.27 -7.81 9.78
C PRO A 52 0.23 -8.64 10.97
N ASP A 53 0.60 -9.90 10.74
CA ASP A 53 1.16 -10.82 11.73
C ASP A 53 2.52 -10.38 12.28
N THR A 54 3.30 -9.66 11.48
CA THR A 54 4.66 -9.21 11.83
C THR A 54 4.78 -7.70 11.98
N GLY A 55 3.77 -6.94 11.57
CA GLY A 55 3.82 -5.47 11.53
C GLY A 55 4.85 -4.92 10.52
N LYS A 56 5.37 -5.75 9.61
CA LYS A 56 6.45 -5.37 8.69
C LYS A 56 5.92 -4.75 7.41
N TRP A 57 6.28 -3.49 7.21
CA TRP A 57 6.07 -2.76 5.95
C TRP A 57 7.12 -3.10 4.90
N LYS A 58 6.70 -3.12 3.64
CA LYS A 58 7.54 -3.20 2.45
C LYS A 58 7.05 -2.23 1.39
N LEU A 59 7.95 -1.42 0.83
CA LEU A 59 7.63 -0.55 -0.29
C LEU A 59 7.37 -1.42 -1.52
N PHE A 60 6.14 -1.34 -2.05
CA PHE A 60 5.73 -2.06 -3.24
C PHE A 60 5.95 -1.22 -4.49
N ALA A 61 5.52 0.05 -4.46
CA ALA A 61 5.69 0.99 -5.57
C ALA A 61 5.91 2.42 -5.05
N ASP A 62 6.48 3.27 -5.90
CA ASP A 62 6.78 4.68 -5.62
C ASP A 62 6.67 5.49 -6.93
N GLY A 63 6.55 6.81 -6.83
CA GLY A 63 6.49 7.71 -7.98
C GLY A 63 5.11 7.92 -8.58
N LEU A 64 4.03 7.50 -7.91
CA LEU A 64 2.67 7.81 -8.32
C LEU A 64 2.31 9.27 -8.01
N HIS A 65 1.51 9.89 -8.86
CA HIS A 65 1.02 11.25 -8.69
C HIS A 65 -0.23 11.29 -7.81
N THR A 66 0.00 11.29 -6.50
CA THR A 66 -1.02 11.38 -5.45
C THR A 66 -2.10 10.30 -5.61
N PRO A 67 -1.77 9.02 -5.30
CA PRO A 67 -2.71 7.92 -5.39
C PRO A 67 -3.83 8.07 -4.35
N LEU A 68 -5.06 7.84 -4.78
CA LEU A 68 -6.29 8.10 -4.02
C LEU A 68 -7.07 6.81 -3.68
N GLY A 69 -6.70 5.68 -4.27
CA GLY A 69 -7.36 4.40 -4.04
C GLY A 69 -6.55 3.25 -4.60
N VAL A 70 -6.64 2.09 -3.97
CA VAL A 70 -5.94 0.87 -4.39
C VAL A 70 -6.85 -0.34 -4.24
N VAL A 71 -6.77 -1.27 -5.19
CA VAL A 71 -7.39 -2.59 -5.09
C VAL A 71 -6.35 -3.67 -5.44
N ALA A 72 -6.26 -4.69 -4.60
CA ALA A 72 -5.45 -5.87 -4.91
C ALA A 72 -6.23 -6.77 -5.87
N LEU A 73 -5.62 -7.13 -7.01
CA LEU A 73 -6.20 -8.05 -7.99
C LEU A 73 -5.79 -9.49 -7.69
N ASN A 74 -4.57 -9.68 -7.20
CA ASN A 74 -4.00 -10.93 -6.71
C ASN A 74 -2.80 -10.63 -5.80
N ASN A 75 -1.97 -11.64 -5.51
CA ASN A 75 -0.79 -11.49 -4.63
C ASN A 75 0.38 -10.71 -5.26
N ARG A 76 0.29 -10.34 -6.54
CA ARG A 76 1.39 -9.75 -7.31
C ARG A 76 0.97 -8.49 -8.05
N GLU A 77 -0.32 -8.17 -8.09
CA GLU A 77 -0.85 -7.10 -8.91
C GLU A 77 -1.86 -6.27 -8.13
N VAL A 78 -1.71 -4.95 -8.24
CA VAL A 78 -2.65 -3.99 -7.68
C VAL A 78 -2.98 -2.93 -8.71
N MET A 79 -4.24 -2.50 -8.73
CA MET A 79 -4.68 -1.36 -9.53
C MET A 79 -4.75 -0.15 -8.62
N VAL A 80 -4.15 0.96 -9.03
CA VAL A 80 -4.13 2.21 -8.27
C VAL A 80 -4.78 3.32 -9.07
N ALA A 81 -5.74 4.01 -8.46
CA ALA A 81 -6.27 5.26 -8.98
C ALA A 81 -5.39 6.41 -8.49
N GLN A 82 -4.82 7.17 -9.42
CA GLN A 82 -4.02 8.37 -9.17
C GLN A 82 -4.50 9.50 -10.08
N ARG A 83 -3.91 10.69 -9.97
CA ARG A 83 -4.30 11.81 -10.84
C ARG A 83 -3.44 11.81 -12.10
N PRO A 84 -3.98 11.69 -13.34
CA PRO A 84 -5.35 11.49 -13.81
C PRO A 84 -5.62 10.06 -14.36
N GLU A 85 -4.92 9.06 -13.85
CA GLU A 85 -4.84 7.73 -14.47
C GLU A 85 -5.16 6.58 -13.51
N LEU A 86 -5.51 5.44 -14.09
CA LEU A 86 -5.50 4.14 -13.43
C LEU A 86 -4.24 3.42 -13.85
N THR A 87 -3.45 2.95 -12.88
CA THR A 87 -2.19 2.28 -13.16
C THR A 87 -2.21 0.89 -12.55
N LEU A 88 -2.04 -0.11 -13.39
CA LEU A 88 -1.75 -1.48 -12.97
C LEU A 88 -0.27 -1.58 -12.60
N LEU A 89 -0.02 -1.96 -11.36
CA LEU A 89 1.31 -2.23 -10.82
C LEU A 89 1.49 -3.73 -10.67
N ARG A 90 2.60 -4.27 -11.20
CA ARG A 90 2.85 -5.72 -11.23
C ARG A 90 4.24 -6.07 -10.73
N ASP A 91 4.29 -7.00 -9.79
CA ASP A 91 5.48 -7.70 -9.33
C ASP A 91 5.71 -8.94 -10.22
N LEU A 92 6.71 -8.88 -11.09
CA LEU A 92 7.01 -9.87 -12.12
C LEU A 92 8.00 -10.94 -11.67
N ASP A 93 8.71 -10.73 -10.57
CA ASP A 93 9.71 -11.68 -10.05
C ASP A 93 9.45 -12.22 -8.63
N GLU A 94 8.30 -11.89 -8.04
CA GLU A 94 7.87 -12.28 -6.68
C GLU A 94 8.73 -11.71 -5.56
N ASP A 95 9.50 -10.65 -5.84
CA ASP A 95 10.29 -10.02 -4.80
C ASP A 95 9.42 -9.18 -3.86
N GLY A 96 8.16 -8.84 -4.19
CA GLY A 96 7.27 -7.99 -3.41
C GLY A 96 7.39 -6.49 -3.73
N LYS A 97 7.89 -6.13 -4.91
CA LYS A 97 7.98 -4.79 -5.48
C LYS A 97 7.39 -4.81 -6.89
N ALA A 98 6.76 -3.71 -7.30
CA ALA A 98 6.29 -3.54 -8.67
C ALA A 98 7.46 -3.28 -9.62
N ASP A 99 7.55 -4.10 -10.66
CA ASP A 99 8.49 -3.98 -11.78
C ASP A 99 7.88 -3.23 -12.96
N GLU A 100 6.56 -3.37 -13.14
CA GLU A 100 5.82 -2.77 -14.25
C GLU A 100 4.76 -1.79 -13.75
N TYR A 101 4.66 -0.64 -14.44
CA TYR A 101 3.66 0.41 -14.26
C TYR A 101 2.94 0.60 -15.58
N LYS A 102 1.69 0.12 -15.68
CA LYS A 102 0.91 0.12 -16.92
C LYS A 102 -0.37 0.95 -16.76
N ALA A 103 -0.48 2.03 -17.52
CA ALA A 103 -1.70 2.83 -17.66
C ALA A 103 -2.76 2.16 -18.55
#